data_AF-A0ABD3QZV5-F1
#
_entry.id   AF-A0ABD3QZV5-F1
#
_cell.length_a   1.000
_cell.length_b   1.000
_cell.length_c   1.000
_cell.angle_alpha   90.00
_cell.angle_beta   90.00
_cell.angle_gamma   90.00
#
_symmetry.space_group_name_H-M   'P 1'
#
loop_
_entity.id
_entity.type
_entity.pdbx_description
1 polymer ?
#
loop_
_entity_poly.entity_id
_entity_poly.type
_entity_poly.pdbx_seq_one_letter_code
_entity_poly.pdbx_strand_id
1 'polypeptide(L)'
;MTHVSSCFSVESHMLSCQKLSNVKACRIVNCHIAFECFMSYRYNFSINLEYFRSFACGAAAAEIARAFCMEAAMVGRELRSNWAGLEFARKAIGQCLPQRDLDWDVESKSGNPVRSSQVRCLMERIRSMEKVKAGDVAVLPMDAPAAYDVGDDSTARPHSPPVEADGGATSQALLRKMHARNVQFFHLVQTMDSTIRTLSKSVQQMKRLLEIHNLQIRNEIQTGANGLEDGVVPSLSITMDHHSTTASLVSRLKEEEAGVTEALQHLTNEEDIASQPVSMDAVSVRLGPDGYCTFYNEIGKAMDLPEGFELPTCDLVDAWSVWLRGFPNHKFRMPKTATTDEEQETLVDAPIKPLRDMKLGSIPLTLKKKYKDGWRPILQSMVTDVAHMLEGVPPAEMDDSFINATFNAAMEALIHKAPALFEGKNERNKSWKVATWSRKIREQQLGSKGAQRRSLGDTAQAKEDEDVAMVEQL
;
A
#
# COMPACT_ATOMS: atom_id res chain seq x y z
N MET A 1 -4.12 -46.09 21.56
CA MET A 1 -5.32 -46.22 20.69
C MET A 1 -6.31 -45.07 20.93
N THR A 2 -5.83 -43.82 21.10
CA THR A 2 -6.66 -42.65 21.42
C THR A 2 -6.07 -41.37 20.83
N HIS A 3 -5.83 -41.35 19.50
CA HIS A 3 -5.44 -40.10 18.81
C HIS A 3 -5.81 -40.06 17.31
N VAL A 4 -6.83 -40.83 16.89
CA VAL A 4 -7.32 -40.82 15.49
C VAL A 4 -8.75 -40.25 15.38
N SER A 5 -9.40 -39.91 16.51
CA SER A 5 -10.82 -39.55 16.50
C SER A 5 -11.15 -38.08 16.20
N SER A 6 -10.17 -37.17 16.12
CA SER A 6 -10.43 -35.73 15.93
C SER A 6 -10.44 -35.27 14.48
N CYS A 7 -9.89 -36.04 13.54
CA CYS A 7 -9.85 -35.64 12.12
C CYS A 7 -11.16 -35.94 11.37
N PHE A 8 -11.91 -36.97 11.79
CA PHE A 8 -13.18 -37.35 11.12
C PHE A 8 -14.36 -36.40 11.40
N SER A 9 -14.28 -35.54 12.43
CA SER A 9 -15.36 -34.60 12.77
C SER A 9 -15.41 -33.38 11.84
N VAL A 10 -14.28 -32.98 11.25
CA VAL A 10 -14.18 -31.81 10.36
C VAL A 10 -14.73 -32.10 8.97
N GLU A 11 -14.50 -33.31 8.43
CA GLU A 11 -15.06 -33.74 7.14
C GLU A 11 -16.59 -33.82 7.17
N SER A 12 -17.17 -34.32 8.26
CA SER A 12 -18.64 -34.40 8.40
C SER A 12 -19.30 -33.01 8.50
N HIS A 13 -18.58 -31.99 8.97
CA HIS A 13 -19.06 -30.60 9.00
C HIS A 13 -18.92 -29.89 7.65
N MET A 14 -17.85 -30.17 6.89
CA MET A 14 -17.66 -29.63 5.54
C MET A 14 -18.72 -30.11 4.53
N LEU A 15 -19.12 -31.40 4.62
CA LEU A 15 -20.18 -31.96 3.78
C LEU A 15 -21.59 -31.40 4.09
N SER A 16 -21.82 -30.90 5.32
CA SER A 16 -23.07 -30.24 5.68
C SER A 16 -23.14 -28.79 5.17
N CYS A 17 -22.02 -28.08 5.11
CA CYS A 17 -21.96 -26.69 4.64
C CYS A 17 -22.02 -26.53 3.12
N GLN A 18 -21.72 -27.57 2.34
CA GLN A 18 -21.82 -27.53 0.87
C GLN A 18 -23.26 -27.43 0.35
N LYS A 19 -24.28 -27.67 1.19
CA LYS A 19 -25.71 -27.61 0.80
C LYS A 19 -26.41 -26.27 1.07
N LEU A 20 -25.72 -25.25 1.59
CA LEU A 20 -26.34 -23.95 1.88
C LEU A 20 -25.57 -22.81 1.20
N SER A 21 -26.23 -22.15 0.25
CA SER A 21 -25.74 -21.01 -0.55
C SER A 21 -25.62 -19.73 0.29
N ASN A 22 -24.81 -19.73 1.35
CA ASN A 22 -24.67 -18.57 2.22
C ASN A 22 -23.21 -18.21 2.47
N VAL A 23 -22.73 -17.23 1.69
CA VAL A 23 -21.36 -16.68 1.68
C VAL A 23 -20.89 -16.20 3.07
N LYS A 24 -21.81 -15.88 3.98
CA LYS A 24 -21.49 -15.47 5.36
C LYS A 24 -21.04 -16.63 6.26
N ALA A 25 -21.55 -17.85 6.06
CA ALA A 25 -21.19 -19.01 6.89
C ALA A 25 -19.76 -19.51 6.58
N CYS A 26 -19.37 -19.53 5.30
CA CYS A 26 -17.99 -19.84 4.90
C CYS A 26 -16.96 -18.86 5.48
N ARG A 27 -17.31 -17.57 5.62
CA ARG A 27 -16.42 -16.56 6.23
C ARG A 27 -16.21 -16.78 7.72
N ILE A 28 -17.25 -17.19 8.45
CA ILE A 28 -17.16 -17.45 9.89
C ILE A 28 -16.37 -18.73 10.16
N VAL A 29 -16.58 -19.79 9.36
CA VAL A 29 -15.84 -21.06 9.49
C VAL A 29 -14.35 -20.87 9.18
N ASN A 30 -14.00 -20.10 8.15
CA ASN A 30 -12.59 -19.80 7.84
C ASN A 30 -11.91 -18.96 8.92
N CYS A 31 -12.62 -18.02 9.56
CA CYS A 31 -12.10 -17.28 10.71
C CYS A 31 -11.94 -18.16 11.95
N HIS A 32 -12.85 -19.11 12.18
CA HIS A 32 -12.79 -20.00 13.34
C HIS A 32 -11.66 -21.04 13.21
N ILE A 33 -11.42 -21.57 12.00
CA ILE A 33 -10.30 -22.45 11.70
C ILE A 33 -8.97 -21.69 11.81
N ALA A 34 -8.89 -20.45 11.31
CA ALA A 34 -7.71 -19.61 11.49
C ALA A 34 -7.44 -19.30 12.98
N PHE A 35 -8.49 -19.15 13.80
CA PHE A 35 -8.39 -18.93 15.24
C PHE A 35 -8.00 -20.19 16.02
N GLU A 36 -8.52 -21.38 15.68
CA GLU A 36 -8.12 -22.66 16.26
C GLU A 36 -6.66 -23.04 15.89
N CYS A 37 -6.25 -22.75 14.65
CA CYS A 37 -4.86 -22.86 14.21
C CYS A 37 -3.94 -21.84 14.92
N PHE A 38 -4.44 -20.64 15.22
CA PHE A 38 -3.74 -19.60 15.97
C PHE A 38 -3.57 -19.98 17.46
N MET A 39 -4.59 -20.58 18.08
CA MET A 39 -4.55 -21.01 19.47
C MET A 39 -3.70 -22.28 19.67
N SER A 40 -3.60 -23.15 18.65
CA SER A 40 -2.76 -24.36 18.69
C SER A 40 -1.28 -24.10 18.43
N TYR A 41 -0.88 -22.95 17.85
CA TYR A 41 0.50 -22.62 17.54
C TYR A 41 0.94 -21.33 18.24
N ARG A 42 1.53 -21.50 19.42
CA ARG A 42 2.11 -20.40 20.21
C ARG A 42 3.33 -19.78 19.50
N TYR A 43 3.27 -18.45 19.39
CA TYR A 43 4.31 -17.47 19.07
C TYR A 43 4.91 -17.46 17.65
N ASN A 44 4.32 -16.67 16.75
CA ASN A 44 4.88 -15.43 16.19
C ASN A 44 3.96 -14.88 15.09
N PHE A 45 3.76 -13.56 15.05
CA PHE A 45 3.11 -12.91 13.91
C PHE A 45 3.84 -11.67 13.44
N SER A 46 4.17 -11.68 12.14
CA SER A 46 4.19 -10.51 11.27
C SER A 46 3.22 -10.84 10.13
N ILE A 47 2.00 -10.27 10.17
CA ILE A 47 1.06 -10.25 9.04
C ILE A 47 1.22 -8.94 8.30
N ASN A 48 1.22 -9.05 6.97
CA ASN A 48 1.00 -7.93 6.07
C ASN A 48 -0.41 -7.35 6.28
N LEU A 49 -0.50 -6.20 6.97
CA LEU A 49 -1.76 -5.56 7.37
C LEU A 49 -2.64 -5.09 6.18
N GLU A 50 -2.11 -5.05 4.95
CA GLU A 50 -2.92 -4.71 3.76
C GLU A 50 -3.95 -5.80 3.42
N TYR A 51 -3.68 -7.07 3.77
CA TYR A 51 -4.61 -8.18 3.51
C TYR A 51 -5.81 -8.17 4.48
N PHE A 52 -5.60 -7.75 5.73
CA PHE A 52 -6.68 -7.59 6.73
C PHE A 52 -7.57 -6.37 6.47
N ARG A 53 -6.99 -5.32 5.85
CA ARG A 53 -7.68 -4.06 5.54
C ARG A 53 -8.85 -4.24 4.58
N SER A 54 -8.83 -5.27 3.74
CA SER A 54 -9.90 -5.60 2.81
C SER A 54 -11.00 -6.51 3.37
N PHE A 55 -10.78 -7.18 4.51
CA PHE A 55 -11.70 -8.20 5.03
C PHE A 55 -12.31 -7.89 6.40
N ALA A 56 -11.70 -7.03 7.22
CA ALA A 56 -12.22 -6.69 8.54
C ALA A 56 -12.85 -5.29 8.55
N CYS A 57 -14.19 -5.23 8.59
CA CYS A 57 -14.93 -4.04 9.01
C CYS A 57 -15.25 -4.12 10.51
N GLY A 58 -14.94 -3.06 11.25
CA GLY A 58 -15.43 -2.82 12.60
C GLY A 58 -14.84 -3.70 13.72
N ALA A 59 -15.71 -4.09 14.66
CA ALA A 59 -15.40 -4.60 16.01
C ALA A 59 -14.36 -5.74 16.08
N ALA A 60 -14.28 -6.61 15.07
CA ALA A 60 -13.33 -7.73 15.05
C ALA A 60 -11.86 -7.27 14.98
N ALA A 61 -11.56 -6.18 14.26
CA ALA A 61 -10.21 -5.63 14.21
C ALA A 61 -9.80 -5.00 15.56
N ALA A 62 -10.77 -4.41 16.27
CA ALA A 62 -10.55 -3.81 17.59
C ALA A 62 -10.30 -4.87 18.67
N GLU A 63 -11.01 -6.01 18.64
CA GLU A 63 -10.75 -7.13 19.57
C GLU A 63 -9.39 -7.78 19.35
N ILE A 64 -8.97 -7.99 18.09
CA ILE A 64 -7.65 -8.54 17.77
C ILE A 64 -6.53 -7.60 18.23
N ALA A 65 -6.69 -6.29 18.02
CA ALA A 65 -5.73 -5.30 18.51
C ALA A 65 -5.69 -5.26 20.05
N ARG A 66 -6.83 -5.39 20.72
CA ARG A 66 -6.94 -5.42 22.19
C ARG A 66 -6.23 -6.65 22.77
N ALA A 67 -6.44 -7.83 22.18
CA ALA A 67 -5.76 -9.06 22.58
C ALA A 67 -4.24 -8.94 22.40
N PHE A 68 -3.78 -8.40 21.26
CA PHE A 68 -2.36 -8.16 20.99
C PHE A 68 -1.72 -7.21 22.02
N CYS A 69 -2.40 -6.12 22.39
CA CYS A 69 -1.90 -5.19 23.40
C CYS A 69 -1.85 -5.78 24.81
N MET A 70 -2.80 -6.65 25.19
CA MET A 70 -2.76 -7.33 26.49
C MET A 70 -1.60 -8.34 26.55
N GLU A 71 -1.36 -9.09 25.47
CA GLU A 71 -0.25 -10.04 25.38
C GLU A 71 1.11 -9.32 25.46
N ALA A 72 1.29 -8.22 24.72
CA ALA A 72 2.51 -7.40 24.76
C ALA A 72 2.77 -6.80 26.15
N ALA A 73 1.72 -6.43 26.89
CA ALA A 73 1.82 -5.97 28.27
C ALA A 73 2.19 -7.09 29.25
N MET A 74 1.78 -8.34 29.00
CA MET A 74 2.22 -9.50 29.79
C MET A 74 3.69 -9.85 29.51
N VAL A 75 4.12 -9.86 28.24
CA VAL A 75 5.52 -10.06 27.85
C VAL A 75 6.43 -8.95 28.41
N GLY A 76 5.91 -7.72 28.52
CA GLY A 76 6.58 -6.61 29.20
C GLY A 76 6.85 -6.83 30.70
N ARG A 77 6.15 -7.76 31.37
CA ARG A 77 6.45 -8.15 32.77
C ARG A 77 7.62 -9.13 32.88
N GLU A 78 7.98 -9.83 31.81
CA GLU A 78 9.16 -10.72 31.79
C GLU A 78 10.42 -9.96 31.33
N LEU A 79 10.28 -8.92 30.49
CA LEU A 79 11.37 -8.11 29.95
C LEU A 79 11.90 -7.01 30.89
N ARG A 80 11.95 -7.25 32.22
CA ARG A 80 12.19 -6.20 33.23
C ARG A 80 13.54 -5.47 33.14
N SER A 81 14.49 -5.90 32.31
CA SER A 81 15.85 -5.34 32.29
C SER A 81 16.48 -5.14 30.90
N ASN A 82 15.82 -5.49 29.80
CA ASN A 82 16.46 -5.44 28.47
C ASN A 82 15.94 -4.28 27.60
N TRP A 83 16.76 -3.24 27.45
CA TRP A 83 16.51 -2.09 26.58
C TRP A 83 16.15 -2.50 25.14
N ALA A 84 16.76 -3.56 24.62
CA ALA A 84 16.50 -4.03 23.25
C ALA A 84 15.05 -4.53 23.06
N GLY A 85 14.46 -5.15 24.08
CA GLY A 85 13.07 -5.61 24.04
C GLY A 85 12.07 -4.46 24.05
N LEU A 86 12.37 -3.40 24.81
CA LEU A 86 11.55 -2.19 24.86
C LEU A 86 11.65 -1.35 23.59
N GLU A 87 12.85 -1.24 23.01
CA GLU A 87 13.02 -0.55 21.72
C GLU A 87 12.31 -1.31 20.58
N PHE A 88 12.35 -2.64 20.61
CA PHE A 88 11.57 -3.49 19.70
C PHE A 88 10.06 -3.25 19.87
N ALA A 89 9.54 -3.28 21.11
CA ALA A 89 8.13 -3.00 21.39
C ALA A 89 7.72 -1.60 20.90
N ARG A 90 8.57 -0.59 21.09
CA ARG A 90 8.34 0.79 20.59
C ARG A 90 8.23 0.83 19.07
N LYS A 91 9.17 0.16 18.36
CA LYS A 91 9.17 0.09 16.89
C LYS A 91 7.96 -0.68 16.37
N ALA A 92 7.62 -1.80 17.02
CA ALA A 92 6.45 -2.61 16.66
C ALA A 92 5.15 -1.82 16.86
N ILE A 93 4.96 -1.15 17.99
CA ILE A 93 3.79 -0.29 18.25
C ILE A 93 3.72 0.85 17.22
N GLY A 94 4.85 1.53 16.96
CA GLY A 94 4.90 2.62 15.97
C GLY A 94 4.63 2.17 14.52
N GLN A 95 4.97 0.92 14.17
CA GLN A 95 4.68 0.34 12.86
C GLN A 95 3.26 -0.19 12.75
N CYS A 96 2.72 -0.79 13.81
CA CYS A 96 1.36 -1.35 13.84
C CYS A 96 0.27 -0.28 14.03
N LEU A 97 0.62 0.87 14.62
CA LEU A 97 -0.31 1.97 14.91
C LEU A 97 0.24 3.30 14.37
N PRO A 98 0.35 3.46 13.03
CA PRO A 98 0.97 4.64 12.42
C PRO A 98 0.08 5.89 12.45
N GLN A 99 -1.21 5.75 12.73
CA GLN A 99 -2.14 6.88 12.84
C GLN A 99 -2.01 7.55 14.20
N ARG A 100 -1.76 8.86 14.19
CA ARG A 100 -1.81 9.68 15.39
C ARG A 100 -3.27 9.79 15.86
N ASP A 101 -3.49 10.05 17.15
CA ASP A 101 -4.84 10.19 17.76
C ASP A 101 -5.80 11.15 17.01
N LEU A 102 -5.25 12.01 16.16
CA LEU A 102 -5.98 13.00 15.35
C LEU A 102 -6.80 12.39 14.21
N ASP A 103 -6.47 11.18 13.75
CA ASP A 103 -7.08 10.57 12.56
C ASP A 103 -8.26 9.63 12.89
N TRP A 104 -8.54 9.42 14.18
CA TRP A 104 -9.65 8.57 14.64
C TRP A 104 -10.92 9.40 14.82
N ASP A 105 -12.05 8.94 14.26
CA ASP A 105 -13.35 9.56 14.52
C ASP A 105 -13.75 9.44 16.01
N VAL A 106 -14.70 10.24 16.44
CA VAL A 106 -15.10 10.34 17.86
C VAL A 106 -15.68 9.03 18.42
N GLU A 107 -16.38 8.24 17.62
CA GLU A 107 -16.99 6.95 18.02
C GLU A 107 -15.94 5.83 18.07
N SER A 108 -15.01 5.82 17.10
CA SER A 108 -13.89 4.87 16.99
C SER A 108 -12.79 5.12 18.02
N LYS A 109 -12.73 6.30 18.65
CA LYS A 109 -11.78 6.61 19.74
C LYS A 109 -11.93 5.71 20.97
N SER A 110 -13.11 5.15 21.21
CA SER A 110 -13.37 4.21 22.32
C SER A 110 -12.65 2.86 22.16
N GLY A 111 -12.33 2.49 20.91
CA GLY A 111 -11.60 1.27 20.56
C GLY A 111 -10.11 1.49 20.24
N ASN A 112 -9.59 2.71 20.39
CA ASN A 112 -8.19 3.02 20.05
C ASN A 112 -7.23 2.34 21.06
N PRO A 113 -6.42 1.35 20.63
CA PRO A 113 -5.52 0.62 21.52
C PRO A 113 -4.43 1.51 22.13
N VAL A 114 -4.08 2.64 21.49
CA VAL A 114 -3.13 3.63 22.02
C VAL A 114 -3.66 4.31 23.28
N ARG A 115 -4.99 4.36 23.46
CA ARG A 115 -5.64 4.89 24.67
C ARG A 115 -5.81 3.88 25.78
N SER A 116 -5.49 2.60 25.55
CA SER A 116 -5.51 1.59 26.61
C SER A 116 -4.53 1.97 27.72
N SER A 117 -4.92 1.73 28.98
CA SER A 117 -4.06 2.03 30.14
C SER A 117 -2.74 1.26 30.07
N GLN A 118 -2.76 0.06 29.48
CA GLN A 118 -1.59 -0.80 29.28
C GLN A 118 -0.58 -0.18 28.29
N VAL A 119 -1.04 0.27 27.12
CA VAL A 119 -0.15 0.89 26.13
C VAL A 119 0.35 2.24 26.63
N ARG A 120 -0.49 3.01 27.35
CA ARG A 120 -0.07 4.27 27.98
C ARG A 120 1.04 4.05 29.02
N CYS A 121 0.86 3.07 29.91
CA CYS A 121 1.85 2.70 30.91
C CYS A 121 3.18 2.23 30.28
N LEU A 122 3.11 1.43 29.20
CA LEU A 122 4.30 1.01 28.45
C LEU A 122 5.03 2.21 27.80
N MET A 123 4.29 3.12 27.17
CA MET A 123 4.87 4.30 26.53
C MET A 123 5.45 5.30 27.55
N GLU A 124 4.81 5.48 28.70
CA GLU A 124 5.37 6.24 29.83
C GLU A 124 6.65 5.62 30.37
N ARG A 125 6.70 4.28 30.47
CA ARG A 125 7.90 3.56 30.89
C ARG A 125 9.05 3.68 29.88
N ILE A 126 8.74 3.63 28.58
CA ILE A 126 9.74 3.90 27.53
C ILE A 126 10.29 5.32 27.68
N ARG A 127 9.43 6.33 27.85
CA ARG A 127 9.84 7.72 28.04
C ARG A 127 10.65 7.93 29.32
N SER A 128 10.29 7.28 30.43
CA SER A 128 11.04 7.42 31.68
C SER A 128 12.45 6.86 31.56
N MET A 129 12.63 5.72 30.87
CA MET A 129 13.97 5.18 30.60
C MET A 129 14.74 5.98 29.55
N GLU A 130 14.09 6.58 28.55
CA GLU A 130 14.73 7.53 27.63
C GLU A 130 15.29 8.74 28.39
N LYS A 131 14.56 9.26 29.39
CA LYS A 131 15.05 10.34 30.28
C LYS A 131 16.24 9.90 31.14
N VAL A 132 16.22 8.69 31.67
CA VAL A 132 17.36 8.12 32.42
C VAL A 132 18.58 7.97 31.51
N LYS A 133 18.39 7.52 30.25
CA LYS A 133 19.47 7.40 29.25
C LYS A 133 20.03 8.75 28.81
N ALA A 134 19.19 9.78 28.74
CA ALA A 134 19.59 11.14 28.40
C ALA A 134 20.38 11.83 29.53
N GLY A 135 20.44 11.23 30.73
CA GLY A 135 21.10 11.82 31.90
C GLY A 135 20.28 12.91 32.58
N ASP A 136 19.00 13.07 32.21
CA ASP A 136 18.15 14.21 32.63
C ASP A 136 17.52 14.04 34.02
N VAL A 137 17.63 12.88 34.66
CA VAL A 137 17.00 12.62 35.97
C VAL A 137 17.92 11.76 36.84
N ALA A 138 18.25 12.26 38.03
CA ALA A 138 18.87 11.46 39.09
C ALA A 138 17.87 10.40 39.57
N VAL A 139 18.28 9.13 39.54
CA VAL A 139 17.45 7.98 39.93
C VAL A 139 17.03 8.14 41.39
N LEU A 140 15.79 8.57 41.64
CA LEU A 140 15.15 8.32 42.93
C LEU A 140 14.78 6.84 42.99
N PRO A 141 15.07 6.13 44.09
CA PRO A 141 14.68 4.75 44.24
C PRO A 141 13.15 4.69 44.24
N MET A 142 12.57 4.04 43.24
CA MET A 142 11.13 3.75 43.25
C MET A 142 10.81 2.84 44.44
N ASP A 143 9.81 3.26 45.19
CA ASP A 143 9.44 2.77 46.50
C ASP A 143 9.34 1.25 46.65
N ALA A 144 9.72 0.85 47.87
CA ALA A 144 9.52 -0.44 48.47
C ALA A 144 8.04 -0.87 48.43
N PRO A 145 7.75 -2.19 48.32
CA PRO A 145 6.39 -2.69 48.45
C PRO A 145 5.86 -2.36 49.85
N ALA A 146 4.65 -1.79 49.88
CA ALA A 146 3.89 -1.55 51.10
C ALA A 146 3.86 -2.81 51.97
N ALA A 147 4.24 -2.63 53.23
CA ALA A 147 4.16 -3.64 54.26
C ALA A 147 2.70 -4.11 54.40
N TYR A 148 2.45 -5.37 54.05
CA TYR A 148 1.33 -6.12 54.58
C TYR A 148 1.85 -6.82 55.83
N ASP A 149 1.37 -6.35 56.97
CA ASP A 149 1.55 -6.93 58.29
C ASP A 149 0.85 -8.29 58.35
N VAL A 150 1.63 -9.37 58.30
CA VAL A 150 1.22 -10.72 58.72
C VAL A 150 2.40 -11.32 59.47
N GLY A 151 2.16 -11.62 60.74
CA GLY A 151 3.17 -12.08 61.69
C GLY A 151 3.89 -13.37 61.29
N ASP A 152 5.16 -13.38 61.67
CA ASP A 152 5.88 -14.42 62.41
C ASP A 152 5.54 -15.90 62.11
N ASP A 153 6.47 -16.66 61.51
CA ASP A 153 7.19 -17.75 62.22
C ASP A 153 8.26 -18.41 61.30
N SER A 154 9.51 -18.39 61.79
CA SER A 154 10.61 -19.36 61.69
C SER A 154 10.75 -20.34 60.49
N THR A 155 11.87 -20.25 59.75
CA THR A 155 13.02 -21.21 59.77
C THR A 155 13.82 -21.32 58.45
N ALA A 156 15.13 -21.22 58.63
CA ALA A 156 16.31 -21.48 57.78
C ALA A 156 16.18 -22.36 56.51
N ARG A 157 16.86 -21.95 55.41
CA ARG A 157 17.57 -22.84 54.45
C ARG A 157 18.51 -22.08 53.48
N PRO A 158 19.45 -22.75 52.75
CA PRO A 158 20.87 -22.38 52.76
C PRO A 158 21.42 -21.90 51.40
N HIS A 159 22.64 -21.37 51.46
CA HIS A 159 23.48 -20.92 50.33
C HIS A 159 23.56 -21.91 49.16
N SER A 160 23.36 -21.39 47.94
CA SER A 160 23.69 -22.05 46.67
C SER A 160 24.84 -21.29 45.98
N PRO A 161 25.78 -21.98 45.30
CA PRO A 161 26.96 -21.37 44.68
C PRO A 161 26.64 -20.72 43.32
N PRO A 162 27.50 -19.82 42.81
CA PRO A 162 27.24 -19.04 41.61
C PRO A 162 27.35 -19.91 40.34
N VAL A 163 26.30 -19.89 39.53
CA VAL A 163 26.28 -20.49 38.18
C VAL A 163 26.84 -19.48 37.19
N GLU A 164 27.94 -19.83 36.55
CA GLU A 164 28.59 -19.03 35.51
C GLU A 164 27.71 -18.88 34.26
N ALA A 165 27.73 -17.66 33.71
CA ALA A 165 26.84 -17.19 32.67
C ALA A 165 27.30 -17.61 31.27
N ASP A 166 26.75 -18.70 30.74
CA ASP A 166 26.85 -19.09 29.32
C ASP A 166 25.50 -18.97 28.57
N GLY A 167 24.71 -17.95 28.91
CA GLY A 167 23.39 -17.68 28.32
C GLY A 167 23.41 -17.02 26.93
N GLY A 168 24.59 -16.67 26.42
CA GLY A 168 24.73 -15.92 25.16
C GLY A 168 24.62 -16.79 23.90
N ALA A 169 25.16 -18.01 23.94
CA ALA A 169 25.22 -18.88 22.76
C ALA A 169 23.86 -19.47 22.36
N THR A 170 23.01 -19.77 23.34
CA THR A 170 21.68 -20.37 23.12
C THR A 170 20.70 -19.37 22.51
N SER A 171 20.76 -18.09 22.92
CA SER A 171 19.90 -17.04 22.37
C SER A 171 20.24 -16.70 20.91
N GLN A 172 21.53 -16.67 20.54
CA GLN A 172 21.92 -16.44 19.14
C GLN A 172 21.54 -17.60 18.21
N ALA A 173 21.68 -18.86 18.67
CA ALA A 173 21.27 -20.02 17.89
C ALA A 173 19.76 -20.03 17.64
N LEU A 174 18.96 -19.62 18.63
CA LEU A 174 17.52 -19.47 18.49
C LEU A 174 17.15 -18.38 17.48
N LEU A 175 17.78 -17.21 17.56
CA LEU A 175 17.55 -16.10 16.62
C LEU A 175 17.87 -16.49 15.16
N ARG A 176 18.96 -17.25 14.91
CA ARG A 176 19.29 -17.73 13.56
C ARG A 176 18.25 -18.72 13.02
N LYS A 177 17.77 -19.65 13.85
CA LYS A 177 16.69 -20.58 13.47
C LYS A 177 15.38 -19.84 13.17
N MET A 178 15.07 -18.81 13.95
CA MET A 178 13.89 -17.96 13.70
C MET A 178 14.03 -17.17 12.39
N HIS A 179 15.20 -16.60 12.11
CA HIS A 179 15.43 -15.88 10.86
C HIS A 179 15.29 -16.80 9.64
N ALA A 180 15.83 -18.02 9.69
CA ALA A 180 15.69 -19.00 8.61
C ALA A 180 14.22 -19.36 8.35
N ARG A 181 13.42 -19.56 9.40
CA ARG A 181 11.98 -19.84 9.27
C ARG A 181 11.20 -18.64 8.72
N ASN A 182 11.55 -17.42 9.13
CA ASN A 182 10.91 -16.22 8.59
C ASN A 182 11.18 -16.06 7.09
N VAL A 183 12.41 -16.34 6.63
CA VAL A 183 12.75 -16.31 5.20
C VAL A 183 11.93 -17.33 4.40
N GLN A 184 11.76 -18.56 4.93
CA GLN A 184 10.91 -19.57 4.30
C GLN A 184 9.44 -19.12 4.22
N PHE A 185 8.92 -18.50 5.29
CA PHE A 185 7.57 -17.95 5.30
C PHE A 185 7.39 -16.83 4.26
N PHE A 186 8.36 -15.92 4.13
CA PHE A 186 8.32 -14.87 3.11
C PHE A 186 8.28 -15.44 1.69
N HIS A 187 9.06 -16.49 1.41
CA HIS A 187 9.04 -17.16 0.11
C HIS A 187 7.68 -17.82 -0.18
N LEU A 188 7.06 -18.46 0.83
CA LEU A 188 5.72 -19.04 0.70
C LEU A 188 4.67 -17.97 0.38
N VAL A 189 4.70 -16.83 1.09
CA VAL A 189 3.77 -15.72 0.86
C VAL A 189 3.95 -15.11 -0.54
N GLN A 190 5.19 -14.95 -1.00
CA GLN A 190 5.47 -14.48 -2.37
C GLN A 190 4.95 -15.46 -3.42
N THR A 191 5.11 -16.77 -3.18
CA THR A 191 4.60 -17.82 -4.06
C THR A 191 3.07 -17.78 -4.12
N MET A 192 2.39 -17.64 -2.97
CA MET A 192 0.93 -17.49 -2.89
C MET A 192 0.42 -16.24 -3.62
N ASP A 193 1.13 -15.12 -3.49
CA ASP A 193 0.76 -13.88 -4.18
C ASP A 193 0.89 -14.01 -5.70
N SER A 194 1.92 -14.72 -6.18
CA SER A 194 2.09 -15.02 -7.61
C SER A 194 0.96 -15.91 -8.16
N THR A 195 0.53 -16.92 -7.39
CA THR A 195 -0.58 -17.81 -7.77
C THR A 195 -1.91 -17.07 -7.77
N ILE A 196 -2.17 -16.21 -6.77
CA ILE A 196 -3.37 -15.36 -6.73
C ILE A 196 -3.43 -14.42 -7.94
N ARG A 197 -2.30 -13.79 -8.32
CA ARG A 197 -2.24 -12.94 -9.52
C ARG A 197 -2.52 -13.73 -10.79
N THR A 198 -2.00 -14.94 -10.90
CA THR A 198 -2.21 -15.82 -12.06
C THR A 198 -3.67 -16.26 -12.16
N LEU A 199 -4.28 -16.67 -11.04
CA LEU A 199 -5.72 -16.95 -10.94
C LEU A 199 -6.56 -15.74 -11.33
N SER A 200 -6.20 -14.54 -10.88
CA SER A 200 -6.91 -13.30 -11.23
C SER A 200 -6.87 -13.02 -12.73
N LYS A 201 -5.72 -13.21 -13.38
CA LYS A 201 -5.58 -13.08 -14.85
C LYS A 201 -6.45 -14.11 -15.60
N SER A 202 -6.45 -15.37 -15.15
CA SER A 202 -7.29 -16.43 -15.73
C SER A 202 -8.78 -16.10 -15.62
N VAL A 203 -9.25 -15.63 -14.46
CA VAL A 203 -10.65 -15.20 -14.27
C VAL A 203 -11.01 -14.03 -15.18
N GLN A 204 -10.10 -13.07 -15.38
CA GLN A 204 -10.33 -11.95 -16.31
C GLN A 204 -10.40 -12.40 -17.77
N GLN A 205 -9.59 -13.38 -18.18
CA GLN A 205 -9.66 -13.97 -19.52
C GLN A 205 -10.99 -14.70 -19.75
N MET A 206 -11.41 -15.53 -18.77
CA MET A 206 -12.69 -16.24 -18.82
C MET A 206 -13.87 -15.25 -18.89
N LYS A 207 -13.81 -14.14 -18.16
CA LYS A 207 -14.81 -13.07 -18.25
C LYS A 207 -14.90 -12.47 -19.66
N ARG A 208 -13.77 -12.18 -20.31
CA ARG A 208 -13.75 -11.64 -21.69
C ARG A 208 -14.32 -12.63 -22.70
N LEU A 209 -14.01 -13.92 -22.57
CA LEU A 209 -14.56 -14.96 -23.44
C LEU A 209 -16.09 -15.05 -23.30
N LEU A 210 -16.60 -15.00 -22.06
CA LEU A 210 -18.05 -14.96 -21.82
C LEU A 210 -18.72 -13.71 -22.41
N GLU A 211 -18.07 -12.54 -22.34
CA GLU A 211 -18.55 -11.31 -22.98
C GLU A 211 -18.64 -11.45 -24.52
N ILE A 212 -17.63 -12.07 -25.14
CA ILE A 212 -17.61 -12.34 -26.58
C ILE A 212 -18.73 -13.31 -26.97
N HIS A 213 -18.91 -14.41 -26.24
CA HIS A 213 -19.98 -15.38 -26.52
C HIS A 213 -21.37 -14.75 -26.34
N ASN A 214 -21.57 -13.93 -25.31
CA ASN A 214 -22.85 -13.23 -25.11
C ASN A 214 -23.16 -12.26 -26.25
N LEU A 215 -22.14 -11.57 -26.81
CA LEU A 215 -22.32 -10.72 -27.99
C LEU A 215 -22.69 -11.53 -29.24
N GLN A 216 -22.02 -12.67 -29.46
CA GLN A 216 -22.31 -13.55 -30.58
C GLN A 216 -23.75 -14.09 -30.52
N ILE A 217 -24.19 -14.57 -29.35
CA ILE A 217 -25.55 -15.05 -29.14
C ILE A 217 -26.59 -13.95 -29.45
N ARG A 218 -26.34 -12.72 -29.00
CA ARG A 218 -27.24 -11.59 -29.31
C ARG A 218 -27.33 -11.31 -30.81
N ASN A 219 -26.20 -11.35 -31.51
CA ASN A 219 -26.17 -11.12 -32.95
C ASN A 219 -26.94 -12.23 -33.71
N GLU A 220 -26.79 -13.49 -33.30
CA GLU A 220 -27.53 -14.62 -33.91
C GLU A 220 -29.05 -14.47 -33.70
N ILE A 221 -29.48 -14.10 -32.47
CA ILE A 221 -30.90 -13.84 -32.17
C ILE A 221 -31.45 -12.68 -33.01
N GLN A 222 -30.70 -11.58 -33.13
CA GLN A 222 -31.14 -10.40 -33.89
C GLN A 222 -31.21 -10.68 -35.39
N THR A 223 -30.28 -11.48 -35.92
CA THR A 223 -30.28 -11.88 -37.34
C THR A 223 -31.46 -12.80 -37.65
N GLY A 224 -31.84 -13.68 -36.71
CA GLY A 224 -33.03 -14.53 -36.83
C GLY A 224 -34.35 -13.74 -36.76
N ALA A 225 -34.40 -12.66 -35.99
CA ALA A 225 -35.61 -11.83 -35.84
C ALA A 225 -35.90 -10.97 -37.09
N ASN A 226 -34.88 -10.48 -37.78
CA ASN A 226 -35.02 -9.60 -38.94
C ASN A 226 -35.35 -10.33 -40.25
N GLY A 227 -35.35 -11.67 -40.25
CA GLY A 227 -35.72 -12.49 -41.42
C GLY A 227 -37.22 -12.79 -41.55
N LEU A 228 -38.07 -12.20 -40.69
CA LEU A 228 -39.51 -12.54 -40.60
C LEU A 228 -40.47 -11.50 -41.19
N GLU A 229 -39.97 -10.51 -41.93
CA GLU A 229 -40.79 -9.53 -42.65
C GLU A 229 -40.77 -9.79 -44.17
N ASP A 230 -41.30 -10.95 -44.58
CA ASP A 230 -42.10 -10.98 -45.82
C ASP A 230 -43.11 -12.13 -45.77
N GLY A 231 -44.38 -11.77 -45.91
CA GLY A 231 -45.51 -12.60 -45.54
C GLY A 231 -45.73 -13.78 -46.49
N VAL A 232 -45.20 -14.94 -46.14
CA VAL A 232 -45.81 -16.24 -46.44
C VAL A 232 -45.62 -17.08 -45.19
N VAL A 233 -46.69 -17.69 -44.69
CA VAL A 233 -46.62 -18.70 -43.63
C VAL A 233 -46.38 -20.05 -44.31
N PRO A 234 -45.17 -20.63 -44.30
CA PRO A 234 -45.03 -22.04 -44.57
C PRO A 234 -45.27 -22.74 -43.24
N SER A 235 -46.19 -23.70 -43.22
CA SER A 235 -46.20 -24.75 -42.21
C SER A 235 -44.89 -25.53 -42.31
N LEU A 236 -43.83 -24.99 -41.70
CA LEU A 236 -42.51 -25.58 -41.64
C LEU A 236 -42.52 -26.59 -40.50
N SER A 237 -42.75 -27.84 -40.89
CA SER A 237 -42.22 -29.00 -40.21
C SER A 237 -40.70 -28.90 -40.27
N ILE A 238 -40.12 -28.14 -39.34
CA ILE A 238 -38.68 -28.10 -39.10
C ILE A 238 -38.33 -29.45 -38.46
N THR A 239 -38.07 -30.45 -39.28
CA THR A 239 -37.10 -31.49 -38.94
C THR A 239 -35.78 -30.76 -38.69
N MET A 240 -35.55 -30.42 -37.43
CA MET A 240 -34.32 -29.84 -36.96
C MET A 240 -33.20 -30.85 -37.20
N ASP A 241 -32.38 -30.62 -38.22
CA ASP A 241 -31.01 -31.12 -38.27
C ASP A 241 -30.16 -30.39 -37.21
N HIS A 242 -30.61 -30.46 -35.96
CA HIS A 242 -29.94 -29.90 -34.81
C HIS A 242 -28.65 -30.64 -34.46
N HIS A 243 -28.38 -31.80 -35.06
CA HIS A 243 -27.19 -32.57 -34.78
C HIS A 243 -25.92 -32.03 -35.45
N SER A 244 -26.00 -31.34 -36.59
CA SER A 244 -24.82 -30.84 -37.30
C SER A 244 -24.19 -29.61 -36.59
N THR A 245 -25.00 -28.61 -36.27
CA THR A 245 -24.53 -27.36 -35.66
C THR A 245 -24.16 -27.54 -34.18
N THR A 246 -24.90 -28.39 -33.45
CA THR A 246 -24.55 -28.70 -32.05
C THR A 246 -23.35 -29.64 -31.97
N ALA A 247 -23.17 -30.60 -32.88
CA ALA A 247 -21.96 -31.42 -32.91
C ALA A 247 -20.72 -30.60 -33.30
N SER A 248 -20.86 -29.62 -34.20
CA SER A 248 -19.80 -28.66 -34.54
C SER A 248 -19.43 -27.78 -33.33
N LEU A 249 -20.42 -27.25 -32.60
CA LEU A 249 -20.17 -26.48 -31.37
C LEU A 249 -19.56 -27.34 -30.26
N VAL A 250 -20.03 -28.56 -30.06
CA VAL A 250 -19.48 -29.50 -29.06
C VAL A 250 -18.07 -29.94 -29.44
N SER A 251 -17.76 -30.09 -30.72
CA SER A 251 -16.40 -30.42 -31.17
C SER A 251 -15.45 -29.24 -30.95
N ARG A 252 -15.88 -28.00 -31.26
CA ARG A 252 -15.08 -26.79 -30.97
C ARG A 252 -14.90 -26.56 -29.47
N LEU A 253 -15.94 -26.80 -28.66
CA LEU A 253 -15.85 -26.73 -27.20
C LEU A 253 -14.93 -27.81 -26.63
N LYS A 254 -14.92 -29.02 -27.19
CA LYS A 254 -13.98 -30.09 -26.78
C LYS A 254 -12.55 -29.79 -27.19
N GLU A 255 -12.34 -29.16 -28.34
CA GLU A 255 -11.02 -28.75 -28.82
C GLU A 255 -10.48 -27.57 -27.99
N GLU A 256 -11.35 -26.63 -27.60
CA GLU A 256 -11.02 -25.55 -26.67
C GLU A 256 -10.85 -26.04 -25.22
N GLU A 257 -11.65 -27.02 -24.76
CA GLU A 257 -11.49 -27.66 -23.45
C GLU A 257 -10.18 -28.46 -23.40
N ALA A 258 -9.81 -29.15 -24.49
CA ALA A 258 -8.51 -29.80 -24.65
C ALA A 258 -7.37 -28.79 -24.61
N GLY A 259 -7.49 -27.64 -25.28
CA GLY A 259 -6.51 -26.56 -25.20
C GLY A 259 -6.39 -25.94 -23.80
N VAL A 260 -7.51 -25.82 -23.07
CA VAL A 260 -7.51 -25.35 -21.68
C VAL A 260 -6.93 -26.38 -20.72
N THR A 261 -7.20 -27.66 -20.92
CA THR A 261 -6.59 -28.74 -20.11
C THR A 261 -5.12 -28.90 -20.41
N GLU A 262 -4.66 -28.76 -21.66
CA GLU A 262 -3.25 -28.75 -22.04
C GLU A 262 -2.51 -27.53 -21.46
N ALA A 263 -3.15 -26.35 -21.48
CA ALA A 263 -2.64 -25.15 -20.82
C ALA A 263 -2.58 -25.29 -19.29
N LEU A 264 -3.55 -25.98 -18.67
CA LEU A 264 -3.54 -26.30 -17.24
C LEU A 264 -2.53 -27.38 -16.89
N GLN A 265 -2.31 -28.35 -17.77
CA GLN A 265 -1.34 -29.43 -17.59
C GLN A 265 0.10 -28.91 -17.68
N HIS A 266 0.34 -27.89 -18.53
CA HIS A 266 1.56 -27.08 -18.52
C HIS A 266 1.77 -26.27 -17.23
N LEU A 267 0.70 -25.94 -16.48
CA LEU A 267 0.81 -25.25 -15.18
C LEU A 267 1.05 -26.21 -14.00
N THR A 268 0.70 -27.49 -14.12
CA THR A 268 0.88 -28.50 -13.06
C THR A 268 2.18 -29.29 -13.15
N ASN A 269 2.87 -29.27 -14.29
CA ASN A 269 4.19 -29.90 -14.43
C ASN A 269 5.27 -28.97 -13.84
N GLU A 270 5.52 -29.10 -12.53
CA GLU A 270 6.53 -28.33 -11.78
C GLU A 270 7.98 -28.53 -12.29
N GLU A 271 8.27 -29.56 -13.10
CA GLU A 271 9.62 -29.83 -13.59
C GLU A 271 10.03 -29.02 -14.84
N ASP A 272 9.09 -28.49 -15.63
CA ASP A 272 9.41 -27.70 -16.84
C ASP A 272 9.49 -26.19 -16.61
N ILE A 273 8.98 -25.70 -15.47
CA ILE A 273 9.05 -24.27 -15.10
C ILE A 273 10.47 -23.88 -14.65
N ALA A 274 11.33 -24.86 -14.31
CA ALA A 274 12.71 -24.61 -13.92
C ALA A 274 13.66 -24.33 -15.10
N SER A 275 13.23 -24.45 -16.36
CA SER A 275 14.13 -24.32 -17.51
C SER A 275 13.62 -23.47 -18.69
N GLN A 276 12.42 -22.90 -18.62
CA GLN A 276 12.02 -21.83 -19.55
C GLN A 276 12.37 -20.45 -18.97
N PRO A 277 13.30 -19.69 -19.59
CA PRO A 277 13.48 -18.28 -19.24
C PRO A 277 12.21 -17.54 -19.65
N VAL A 278 11.35 -17.24 -18.68
CA VAL A 278 10.37 -16.15 -18.84
C VAL A 278 11.20 -14.91 -19.10
N SER A 279 11.25 -14.46 -20.35
CA SER A 279 11.94 -13.23 -20.75
C SER A 279 11.25 -12.05 -20.05
N MET A 280 11.73 -11.73 -18.84
CA MET A 280 11.21 -10.66 -17.97
C MET A 280 11.60 -9.26 -18.44
N ASP A 281 12.31 -9.11 -19.56
CA ASP A 281 13.01 -7.85 -19.89
C ASP A 281 12.26 -6.89 -20.83
N ALA A 282 11.06 -7.23 -21.30
CA ALA A 282 10.37 -6.39 -22.30
C ALA A 282 9.46 -5.34 -21.65
N VAL A 283 10.04 -4.19 -21.26
CA VAL A 283 9.26 -2.97 -21.01
C VAL A 283 8.45 -2.65 -22.26
N SER A 284 7.12 -2.73 -22.17
CA SER A 284 6.24 -2.40 -23.30
C SER A 284 5.77 -0.95 -23.22
N VAL A 285 5.69 -0.30 -24.38
CA VAL A 285 5.26 1.08 -24.53
C VAL A 285 4.00 1.11 -25.39
N ARG A 286 2.97 1.85 -24.99
CA ARG A 286 1.75 2.07 -25.78
C ARG A 286 1.47 3.54 -25.93
N LEU A 287 1.25 3.99 -27.17
CA LEU A 287 0.78 5.35 -27.46
C LEU A 287 -0.72 5.43 -27.13
N GLY A 288 -1.08 6.38 -26.26
CA GLY A 288 -2.44 6.67 -25.88
C GLY A 288 -3.17 7.54 -26.91
N PRO A 289 -4.51 7.63 -26.84
CA PRO A 289 -5.30 8.51 -27.69
C PRO A 289 -5.03 10.00 -27.42
N ASP A 290 -4.43 10.33 -26.28
CA ASP A 290 -3.96 11.65 -25.89
C ASP A 290 -2.63 12.04 -26.56
N GLY A 291 -2.05 11.15 -27.38
CA GLY A 291 -0.76 11.37 -28.03
C GLY A 291 0.44 11.15 -27.12
N TYR A 292 0.24 10.61 -25.90
CA TYR A 292 1.31 10.35 -24.94
C TYR A 292 1.47 8.85 -24.67
N CYS A 293 2.69 8.45 -24.34
CA CYS A 293 3.01 7.06 -24.05
C CYS A 293 2.65 6.67 -22.62
N THR A 294 2.13 5.46 -22.48
CA THR A 294 2.04 4.72 -21.21
C THR A 294 3.05 3.59 -21.24
N PHE A 295 3.84 3.47 -20.18
CA PHE A 295 4.89 2.47 -20.02
C PHE A 295 4.36 1.35 -19.13
N TYR A 296 4.66 0.10 -19.45
CA TYR A 296 4.29 -1.04 -18.59
C TYR A 296 5.55 -1.65 -18.03
N ASN A 297 5.62 -1.75 -16.70
CA ASN A 297 6.73 -2.43 -16.05
C ASN A 297 6.62 -3.95 -16.17
N GLU A 298 7.60 -4.68 -15.64
CA GLU A 298 7.68 -6.15 -15.65
C GLU A 298 6.43 -6.82 -15.05
N ILE A 299 5.75 -6.16 -14.10
CA ILE A 299 4.54 -6.64 -13.42
C ILE A 299 3.28 -6.40 -14.28
N GLY A 300 3.42 -5.71 -15.41
CA GLY A 300 2.32 -5.27 -16.28
C GLY A 300 1.56 -4.07 -15.72
N LYS A 301 2.14 -3.35 -14.76
CA LYS A 301 1.55 -2.13 -14.20
C LYS A 301 1.81 -0.95 -15.13
N ALA A 302 0.75 -0.22 -15.46
CA ALA A 302 0.84 1.02 -16.22
C ALA A 302 1.50 2.15 -15.42
N MET A 303 2.47 2.81 -16.04
CA MET A 303 3.32 3.85 -15.51
C MET A 303 3.32 5.05 -16.47
N ASP A 304 3.36 6.27 -15.93
CA ASP A 304 3.39 7.51 -16.70
C ASP A 304 4.82 7.91 -17.13
N LEU A 305 5.82 7.33 -16.46
CA LEU A 305 7.24 7.53 -16.74
C LEU A 305 7.92 6.17 -16.88
N PRO A 306 8.89 6.01 -17.80
CA PRO A 306 9.63 4.78 -17.93
C PRO A 306 10.50 4.53 -16.69
N GLU A 307 10.79 3.26 -16.41
CA GLU A 307 11.79 2.92 -15.40
C GLU A 307 13.17 3.43 -15.85
N GLY A 308 13.97 3.91 -14.90
CA GLY A 308 15.26 4.54 -15.19
C GLY A 308 15.19 5.97 -15.72
N PHE A 309 14.00 6.53 -15.97
CA PHE A 309 13.87 7.95 -16.35
C PHE A 309 14.47 8.87 -15.28
N GLU A 310 15.10 9.97 -15.68
CA GLU A 310 15.62 10.98 -14.77
C GLU A 310 14.94 12.32 -15.03
N LEU A 311 14.35 12.90 -13.97
CA LEU A 311 13.86 14.27 -14.04
C LEU A 311 15.04 15.23 -14.24
N PRO A 312 14.95 16.17 -15.19
CA PRO A 312 16.05 17.08 -15.49
C PRO A 312 16.37 17.99 -14.30
N THR A 313 17.61 18.49 -14.22
CA THR A 313 17.98 19.51 -13.23
C THR A 313 17.91 20.89 -13.89
N CYS A 314 16.70 21.40 -14.03
CA CYS A 314 16.43 22.64 -14.74
C CYS A 314 16.05 23.80 -13.80
N ASP A 315 15.97 25.00 -14.37
CA ASP A 315 15.40 26.16 -13.68
C ASP A 315 13.87 26.05 -13.57
N LEU A 316 13.24 27.08 -13.01
CA LEU A 316 11.81 27.07 -12.77
C LEU A 316 10.98 27.28 -14.06
N VAL A 317 11.51 28.00 -15.06
CA VAL A 317 10.81 28.27 -16.32
C VAL A 317 10.75 26.99 -17.16
N ASP A 318 11.89 26.30 -17.30
CA ASP A 318 11.98 25.01 -17.97
C ASP A 318 11.09 23.97 -17.26
N ALA A 319 11.13 23.94 -15.93
CA ALA A 319 10.28 23.05 -15.14
C ALA A 319 8.80 23.35 -15.36
N TRP A 320 8.43 24.63 -15.48
CA TRP A 320 7.07 25.05 -15.79
C TRP A 320 6.62 24.61 -17.18
N SER A 321 7.48 24.75 -18.19
CA SER A 321 7.21 24.25 -19.55
C SER A 321 6.94 22.74 -19.56
N VAL A 322 7.82 21.96 -18.92
CA VAL A 322 7.66 20.51 -18.77
C VAL A 322 6.42 20.14 -17.93
N TRP A 323 6.09 20.95 -16.94
CA TRP A 323 4.90 20.76 -16.11
C TRP A 323 3.60 20.84 -16.91
N LEU A 324 3.56 21.76 -17.89
CA LEU A 324 2.39 22.03 -18.70
C LEU A 324 2.32 21.19 -19.99
N ARG A 325 3.45 20.90 -20.64
CA ARG A 325 3.52 20.21 -21.95
C ARG A 325 4.00 18.76 -21.87
N GLY A 326 4.70 18.40 -20.81
CA GLY A 326 5.38 17.11 -20.68
C GLY A 326 6.72 17.09 -21.41
N PHE A 327 7.09 15.91 -21.93
CA PHE A 327 8.27 15.74 -22.77
C PHE A 327 7.85 15.21 -24.15
N PRO A 328 7.40 16.10 -25.07
CA PRO A 328 6.88 15.69 -26.37
C PRO A 328 7.95 15.02 -27.25
N ASN A 329 9.22 15.38 -27.06
CA ASN A 329 10.34 14.87 -27.85
C ASN A 329 11.15 13.78 -27.11
N HIS A 330 10.57 13.14 -26.10
CA HIS A 330 11.27 12.07 -25.38
C HIS A 330 11.46 10.86 -26.29
N LYS A 331 12.69 10.33 -26.33
CA LYS A 331 13.03 9.10 -27.05
C LYS A 331 13.34 8.02 -26.05
N PHE A 332 12.69 6.88 -26.20
CA PHE A 332 12.89 5.70 -25.37
C PHE A 332 13.74 4.70 -26.13
N ARG A 333 14.82 4.24 -25.49
CA ARG A 333 15.66 3.16 -26.01
C ARG A 333 15.00 1.83 -25.65
N MET A 334 14.48 1.10 -26.63
CA MET A 334 13.95 -0.24 -26.37
C MET A 334 15.11 -1.23 -26.16
N PRO A 335 15.02 -2.11 -25.15
CA PRO A 335 15.97 -3.20 -25.00
C PRO A 335 15.90 -4.11 -26.22
N LYS A 336 17.07 -4.58 -26.69
CA LYS A 336 17.18 -5.44 -27.88
C LYS A 336 16.29 -6.67 -27.69
N THR A 337 15.26 -6.80 -28.51
CA THR A 337 14.52 -8.06 -28.63
C THR A 337 15.44 -9.08 -29.29
N ALA A 338 15.64 -10.24 -28.67
CA ALA A 338 16.61 -11.28 -29.04
C ALA A 338 16.44 -11.90 -30.45
N THR A 339 15.56 -11.36 -31.29
CA THR A 339 15.10 -11.95 -32.55
C THR A 339 15.66 -11.30 -33.82
N THR A 340 16.45 -10.24 -33.72
CA THR A 340 17.09 -9.59 -34.88
C THR A 340 18.58 -9.40 -34.61
N ASP A 341 19.43 -10.10 -35.36
CA ASP A 341 20.90 -10.08 -35.29
C ASP A 341 21.55 -8.74 -35.65
N GLU A 342 20.75 -7.69 -35.90
CA GLU A 342 21.25 -6.35 -36.18
C GLU A 342 21.41 -5.56 -34.87
N GLU A 343 22.67 -5.25 -34.52
CA GLU A 343 23.06 -4.63 -33.25
C GLU A 343 22.56 -3.17 -33.03
N GLN A 344 21.72 -2.61 -33.90
CA GLN A 344 21.31 -1.22 -33.79
C GLN A 344 20.23 -1.02 -32.72
N GLU A 345 20.56 -0.22 -31.71
CA GLU A 345 19.60 0.29 -30.74
C GLU A 345 18.52 1.10 -31.47
N THR A 346 17.28 0.63 -31.46
CA THR A 346 16.15 1.38 -31.98
C THR A 346 15.69 2.40 -30.95
N LEU A 347 15.83 3.69 -31.29
CA LEU A 347 15.23 4.79 -30.55
C LEU A 347 13.80 4.97 -31.03
N VAL A 348 12.84 4.77 -30.13
CA VAL A 348 11.42 4.97 -30.40
C VAL A 348 10.98 6.31 -29.81
N ASP A 349 10.27 7.11 -30.58
CA ASP A 349 9.66 8.34 -30.07
C ASP A 349 8.56 7.96 -29.05
N ALA A 350 8.71 8.43 -27.83
CA ALA A 350 7.89 8.05 -26.68
C ALA A 350 7.47 9.30 -25.88
N PRO A 351 6.61 10.17 -26.44
CA PRO A 351 6.19 11.41 -25.80
C PRO A 351 5.63 11.17 -24.40
N ILE A 352 6.13 11.91 -23.42
CA ILE A 352 5.66 11.82 -22.02
C ILE A 352 4.65 12.93 -21.75
N LYS A 353 3.52 12.57 -21.12
CA LYS A 353 2.43 13.50 -20.77
C LYS A 353 2.86 14.64 -19.82
N PRO A 354 2.08 15.72 -19.69
CA PRO A 354 2.35 16.78 -18.73
C PRO A 354 2.51 16.26 -17.31
N LEU A 355 3.53 16.76 -16.60
CA LEU A 355 3.81 16.31 -15.24
C LEU A 355 2.67 16.64 -14.24
N ARG A 356 1.85 17.64 -14.55
CA ARG A 356 0.67 18.02 -13.75
C ARG A 356 -0.43 16.95 -13.75
N ASP A 357 -0.50 16.15 -14.81
CA ASP A 357 -1.55 15.14 -15.01
C ASP A 357 -1.15 13.76 -14.46
N MET A 358 0.10 13.60 -14.02
CA MET A 358 0.63 12.35 -13.49
C MET A 358 0.13 12.02 -12.09
N LYS A 359 -0.22 10.76 -11.86
CA LYS A 359 -0.60 10.27 -10.53
C LYS A 359 0.64 9.77 -9.79
N LEU A 360 0.72 10.02 -8.48
CA LEU A 360 1.86 9.51 -7.67
C LEU A 360 1.97 7.97 -7.63
N GLY A 361 0.90 7.26 -8.00
CA GLY A 361 0.87 5.79 -8.07
C GLY A 361 1.45 5.23 -9.37
N SER A 362 1.48 6.01 -10.45
CA SER A 362 1.98 5.65 -11.78
C SER A 362 3.39 6.16 -12.06
N ILE A 363 4.03 6.82 -11.09
CA ILE A 363 5.44 7.24 -11.16
C ILE A 363 6.32 6.14 -10.54
N PRO A 364 7.45 5.76 -11.18
CA PRO A 364 8.40 4.80 -10.62
C PRO A 364 8.86 5.18 -9.20
N LEU A 365 9.03 4.19 -8.33
CA LEU A 365 9.37 4.41 -6.91
C LEU A 365 10.65 5.24 -6.73
N THR A 366 11.64 5.00 -7.60
CA THR A 366 12.93 5.72 -7.64
C THR A 366 12.75 7.22 -7.91
N LEU A 367 11.78 7.60 -8.74
CA LEU A 367 11.49 8.99 -9.10
C LEU A 367 10.46 9.63 -8.19
N LYS A 368 9.60 8.83 -7.55
CA LYS A 368 8.48 9.32 -6.75
C LYS A 368 8.90 10.35 -5.70
N LYS A 369 10.04 10.14 -5.04
CA LYS A 369 10.59 11.10 -4.06
C LYS A 369 11.04 12.40 -4.75
N LYS A 370 11.84 12.31 -5.82
CA LYS A 370 12.31 13.49 -6.58
C LYS A 370 11.14 14.31 -7.13
N TYR A 371 10.11 13.66 -7.64
CA TYR A 371 8.90 14.31 -8.13
C TYR A 371 8.09 14.95 -7.00
N LYS A 372 7.68 14.14 -6.00
CA LYS A 372 6.81 14.57 -4.89
C LYS A 372 7.45 15.69 -4.06
N ASP A 373 8.75 15.60 -3.83
CA ASP A 373 9.45 16.52 -2.94
C ASP A 373 10.23 17.60 -3.67
N GLY A 374 10.75 17.32 -4.87
CA GLY A 374 11.61 18.24 -5.61
C GLY A 374 10.89 19.08 -6.66
N TRP A 375 9.81 18.58 -7.24
CA TRP A 375 9.15 19.25 -8.36
C TRP A 375 7.76 19.76 -7.99
N ARG A 376 6.92 18.85 -7.50
CA ARG A 376 5.49 19.11 -7.28
C ARG A 376 5.19 20.30 -6.37
N PRO A 377 5.88 20.54 -5.23
CA PRO A 377 5.46 21.58 -4.28
C PRO A 377 5.45 22.99 -4.87
N ILE A 378 6.52 23.41 -5.57
CA ILE A 378 6.57 24.74 -6.19
C ILE A 378 5.59 24.84 -7.37
N LEU A 379 5.57 23.86 -8.26
CA LEU A 379 4.75 23.89 -9.47
C LEU A 379 3.26 23.87 -9.14
N GLN A 380 2.86 23.08 -8.14
CA GLN A 380 1.47 23.08 -7.65
C GLN A 380 1.10 24.39 -6.95
N SER A 381 2.04 25.04 -6.25
CA SER A 381 1.81 26.37 -5.67
C SER A 381 1.56 27.42 -6.76
N MET A 382 2.35 27.37 -7.84
CA MET A 382 2.21 28.28 -9.00
C MET A 382 0.90 28.06 -9.77
N VAL A 383 0.49 26.81 -10.03
CA VAL A 383 -0.78 26.51 -10.73
C VAL A 383 -2.00 27.05 -10.01
N THR A 384 -1.98 27.11 -8.67
CA THR A 384 -3.18 27.45 -7.89
C THR A 384 -3.78 28.80 -8.30
N ASP A 385 -2.96 29.79 -8.66
CA ASP A 385 -3.43 31.14 -9.00
C ASP A 385 -3.69 31.34 -10.50
N VAL A 386 -3.06 30.54 -11.35
CA VAL A 386 -3.21 30.62 -12.81
C VAL A 386 -4.09 29.50 -13.37
N ALA A 387 -4.77 28.72 -12.52
CA ALA A 387 -5.60 27.60 -12.94
C ALA A 387 -6.65 28.01 -14.00
N HIS A 388 -7.24 29.20 -13.84
CA HIS A 388 -8.21 29.78 -14.78
C HIS A 388 -7.61 30.06 -16.18
N MET A 389 -6.29 30.30 -16.28
CA MET A 389 -5.60 30.48 -17.56
C MET A 389 -5.30 29.15 -18.25
N LEU A 390 -5.22 28.06 -17.47
CA LEU A 390 -4.86 26.73 -17.94
C LEU A 390 -6.08 25.88 -18.29
N GLU A 391 -7.25 26.24 -17.77
CA GLU A 391 -8.48 25.47 -17.96
C GLU A 391 -8.92 25.45 -19.43
N GLY A 392 -9.14 24.25 -19.96
CA GLY A 392 -9.60 24.05 -21.34
C GLY A 392 -8.52 24.16 -22.42
N VAL A 393 -7.29 24.54 -22.09
CA VAL A 393 -6.20 24.64 -23.08
C VAL A 393 -5.51 23.27 -23.24
N PRO A 394 -5.50 22.66 -24.45
CA PRO A 394 -4.78 21.42 -24.71
C PRO A 394 -3.26 21.63 -24.63
N PRO A 395 -2.48 20.65 -24.13
CA PRO A 395 -1.01 20.75 -24.09
C PRO A 395 -0.34 21.04 -25.45
N ALA A 396 -0.95 20.58 -26.55
CA ALA A 396 -0.45 20.80 -27.91
C ALA A 396 -0.56 22.27 -28.37
N GLU A 397 -1.47 23.05 -27.78
CA GLU A 397 -1.71 24.46 -28.10
C GLU A 397 -0.90 25.41 -27.20
N MET A 398 -0.21 24.87 -26.17
CA MET A 398 0.62 25.66 -25.26
C MET A 398 1.97 25.99 -25.91
N ASP A 399 2.00 27.05 -26.71
CA ASP A 399 3.22 27.58 -27.31
C ASP A 399 4.12 28.30 -26.27
N ASP A 400 5.32 28.69 -26.68
CA ASP A 400 6.28 29.33 -25.78
C ASP A 400 5.78 30.70 -25.28
N SER A 401 4.93 31.38 -26.06
CA SER A 401 4.29 32.64 -25.67
C SER A 401 3.33 32.42 -24.50
N PHE A 402 2.46 31.41 -24.61
CA PHE A 402 1.53 30.99 -23.57
C PHE A 402 2.26 30.53 -22.30
N ILE A 403 3.32 29.73 -22.45
CA ILE A 403 4.14 29.28 -21.32
C ILE A 403 4.76 30.48 -20.60
N ASN A 404 5.33 31.44 -21.32
CA ASN A 404 5.92 32.64 -20.70
C ASN A 404 4.87 33.52 -20.03
N ALA A 405 3.72 33.73 -20.66
CA ALA A 405 2.62 34.53 -20.10
C ALA A 405 2.10 33.93 -18.78
N THR A 406 1.82 32.62 -18.78
CA THR A 406 1.34 31.90 -17.58
C THR A 406 2.41 31.80 -16.51
N PHE A 407 3.69 31.63 -16.89
CA PHE A 407 4.80 31.64 -15.95
C PHE A 407 4.92 32.98 -15.22
N ASN A 408 4.88 34.09 -15.97
CA ASN A 408 4.98 35.43 -15.38
C ASN A 408 3.83 35.72 -14.41
N ALA A 409 2.59 35.39 -14.80
CA ALA A 409 1.43 35.52 -13.92
C ALA A 409 1.56 34.65 -12.65
N ALA A 410 2.02 33.40 -12.80
CA ALA A 410 2.23 32.50 -11.68
C ALA A 410 3.35 32.98 -10.75
N MET A 411 4.42 33.56 -11.30
CA MET A 411 5.51 34.14 -10.54
C MET A 411 5.09 35.39 -9.77
N GLU A 412 4.28 36.26 -10.37
CA GLU A 412 3.72 37.44 -9.69
C GLU A 412 2.86 37.00 -8.49
N ALA A 413 1.97 36.03 -8.69
CA ALA A 413 1.17 35.46 -7.61
C ALA A 413 2.05 34.80 -6.53
N LEU A 414 3.12 34.11 -6.94
CA LEU A 414 4.08 33.52 -6.02
C LEU A 414 4.80 34.58 -5.19
N ILE A 415 5.20 35.71 -5.79
CA ILE A 415 5.82 36.84 -5.08
C ILE A 415 4.87 37.37 -4.00
N HIS A 416 3.59 37.52 -4.31
CA HIS A 416 2.58 37.96 -3.34
C HIS A 416 2.34 36.95 -2.21
N LYS A 417 2.31 35.65 -2.52
CA LYS A 417 2.13 34.59 -1.50
C LYS A 417 3.36 34.39 -0.62
N ALA A 418 4.54 34.68 -1.17
CA ALA A 418 5.81 34.32 -0.58
C ALA A 418 6.83 35.47 -0.54
N PRO A 419 6.49 36.67 -0.04
CA PRO A 419 7.35 37.85 -0.15
C PRO A 419 8.72 37.64 0.50
N ALA A 420 8.78 36.93 1.62
CA ALA A 420 10.03 36.58 2.32
C ALA A 420 11.04 35.79 1.46
N LEU A 421 10.59 35.07 0.42
CA LEU A 421 11.52 34.43 -0.51
C LEU A 421 12.22 35.46 -1.40
N PHE A 422 11.56 36.58 -1.69
CA PHE A 422 12.02 37.63 -2.60
C PHE A 422 12.58 38.86 -1.87
N GLU A 423 12.38 38.99 -0.57
CA GLU A 423 12.99 40.03 0.26
C GLU A 423 14.52 39.86 0.35
N GLY A 424 15.25 40.99 0.28
CA GLY A 424 16.71 41.07 0.31
C GLY A 424 17.38 41.08 -1.07
N LYS A 425 18.71 41.27 -1.12
CA LYS A 425 19.53 41.20 -2.35
C LYS A 425 19.69 39.76 -2.86
N ASN A 426 18.57 39.06 -3.00
CA ASN A 426 18.50 37.66 -3.38
C ASN A 426 18.34 37.51 -4.91
N GLU A 427 19.18 38.19 -5.69
CA GLU A 427 19.25 37.95 -7.14
C GLU A 427 19.55 36.48 -7.47
N ARG A 428 20.16 35.77 -6.52
CA ARG A 428 20.42 34.32 -6.57
C ARG A 428 19.15 33.48 -6.73
N ASN A 429 17.97 33.97 -6.38
CA ASN A 429 16.73 33.20 -6.49
C ASN A 429 16.41 32.81 -7.93
N LYS A 430 16.73 33.69 -8.89
CA LYS A 430 16.53 33.41 -10.32
C LYS A 430 17.37 32.22 -10.80
N SER A 431 18.48 31.93 -10.13
CA SER A 431 19.37 30.81 -10.44
C SER A 431 19.01 29.50 -9.71
N TRP A 432 17.99 29.52 -8.84
CA TRP A 432 17.59 28.33 -8.11
C TRP A 432 17.00 27.28 -9.05
N LYS A 433 17.42 26.04 -8.85
CA LYS A 433 16.81 24.87 -9.49
C LYS A 433 15.45 24.58 -8.87
N VAL A 434 14.58 23.91 -9.62
CA VAL A 434 13.20 23.56 -9.19
C VAL A 434 13.16 22.86 -7.82
N ALA A 435 14.12 21.98 -7.53
CA ALA A 435 14.24 21.31 -6.24
C ALA A 435 14.48 22.28 -5.06
N THR A 436 15.30 23.30 -5.28
CA THR A 436 15.58 24.35 -4.30
C THR A 436 14.33 25.19 -4.05
N TRP A 437 13.61 25.57 -5.12
CA TRP A 437 12.32 26.26 -5.02
C TRP A 437 11.29 25.46 -4.21
N SER A 438 11.11 24.17 -4.53
CA SER A 438 10.20 23.28 -3.78
C SER A 438 10.57 23.14 -2.31
N ARG A 439 11.87 23.12 -1.98
CA ARG A 439 12.32 23.13 -0.59
C ARG A 439 11.95 24.45 0.09
N LYS A 440 12.24 25.59 -0.53
CA LYS A 440 12.02 26.93 0.04
C LYS A 440 10.54 27.23 0.27
N ILE A 441 9.68 26.87 -0.67
CA ILE A 441 8.22 27.02 -0.50
C ILE A 441 7.70 26.19 0.66
N ARG A 442 8.18 24.94 0.83
CA ARG A 442 7.78 24.13 1.98
C ARG A 442 8.27 24.69 3.30
N GLU A 443 9.52 25.16 3.36
CA GLU A 443 10.06 25.82 4.55
C GLU A 443 9.16 27.00 4.97
N GLN A 444 8.73 27.81 4.01
CA GLN A 444 7.82 28.92 4.25
C GLN A 444 6.41 28.47 4.67
N GLN A 445 5.80 27.53 3.97
CA GLN A 445 4.46 27.00 4.31
C GLN A 445 4.43 26.37 5.71
N LEU A 446 5.51 25.69 6.11
CA LEU A 446 5.67 25.14 7.46
C LEU A 446 5.88 26.24 8.49
N GLY A 447 6.67 27.27 8.16
CA GLY A 447 6.87 28.45 8.99
C GLY A 447 5.57 29.19 9.29
N SER A 448 4.74 29.43 8.27
CA SER A 448 3.43 30.08 8.41
C SER A 448 2.48 29.24 9.28
N LYS A 449 2.42 27.92 9.09
CA LYS A 449 1.60 27.04 9.95
C LYS A 449 2.10 26.99 11.39
N GLY A 450 3.42 27.01 11.60
CA GLY A 450 4.03 27.06 12.93
C GLY A 450 3.78 28.40 13.64
N ALA A 451 3.78 29.51 12.91
CA ALA A 451 3.40 30.82 13.43
C ALA A 451 1.91 30.89 13.77
N GLN A 452 1.04 30.40 12.88
CA GLN A 452 -0.40 30.39 13.08
C GLN A 452 -0.83 29.51 14.26
N ARG A 453 -0.12 28.40 14.50
CA ARG A 453 -0.35 27.56 15.70
C ARG A 453 0.06 28.25 16.99
N ARG A 454 1.11 29.07 16.97
CA ARG A 454 1.52 29.87 18.14
C ARG A 454 0.50 30.97 18.43
N SER A 455 0.06 31.72 17.41
CA SER A 455 -0.97 32.75 17.60
C SER A 455 -2.29 32.18 18.11
N LEU A 456 -2.71 31.01 17.61
CA LEU A 456 -3.93 30.34 18.11
C LEU A 456 -3.76 29.80 19.54
N GLY A 457 -2.57 29.33 19.89
CA GLY A 457 -2.24 28.92 21.26
C GLY A 457 -2.29 30.09 22.23
N ASP A 458 -1.71 31.24 21.85
CA ASP A 458 -1.69 32.43 22.69
C ASP A 458 -3.11 33.01 22.90
N THR A 459 -3.97 32.95 21.89
CA THR A 459 -5.39 33.35 22.05
C THR A 459 -6.21 32.38 22.89
N ALA A 460 -5.88 31.09 22.89
CA ALA A 460 -6.54 30.10 23.73
C ALA A 460 -6.12 30.27 25.20
N GLN A 461 -4.83 30.50 25.45
CA GLN A 461 -4.28 30.79 26.77
C GLN A 461 -4.87 32.08 27.35
N ALA A 462 -4.96 33.15 26.55
CA ALA A 462 -5.55 34.42 26.99
C ALA A 462 -7.02 34.28 27.40
N LYS A 463 -7.77 33.40 26.74
CA LYS A 463 -9.17 33.13 27.08
C LYS A 463 -9.32 32.30 28.34
N GLU A 464 -8.45 31.32 28.57
CA GLU A 464 -8.40 30.56 29.83
C GLU A 464 -8.04 31.47 31.02
N ASP A 465 -7.09 32.40 30.85
CA ASP A 465 -6.72 33.35 31.90
C ASP A 465 -7.85 34.34 32.21
N GLU A 466 -8.66 34.73 31.20
CA GLU A 466 -9.84 35.59 31.38
C GLU A 466 -10.98 34.85 32.11
N ASP A 467 -11.21 33.57 31.77
CA ASP A 467 -12.20 32.72 32.44
C ASP A 467 -11.80 32.41 33.90
N VAL A 468 -10.50 32.24 34.20
CA VAL A 468 -9.99 32.05 35.57
C VAL A 468 -10.13 33.32 36.40
N ALA A 469 -9.80 34.49 35.84
CA ALA A 469 -9.95 35.77 36.54
C ALA A 469 -11.42 36.10 36.87
N MET A 470 -12.36 35.67 36.03
CA MET A 470 -13.79 35.85 36.26
C MET A 470 -14.33 34.93 37.36
N VAL A 471 -13.74 33.73 37.53
CA VAL A 471 -14.08 32.81 38.62
C VAL A 471 -13.52 33.29 39.97
N GLU A 472 -12.36 33.96 40.00
CA GLU A 472 -11.81 34.53 41.24
C GLU A 472 -12.55 35.79 41.75
N GLN A 473 -13.39 36.41 40.93
CA GLN A 473 -14.20 37.59 41.32
C GLN A 473 -15.60 37.23 41.84
N LEU A 474 -16.00 35.95 41.77
CA LEU A 474 -17.25 35.41 42.31
C LEU A 474 -16.99 34.71 43.66
#